data_AF-A0A1B6G1X8-F1
#
_entry.id   AF-A0A1B6G1X8-F1
#
_cell.length_a   1.000
_cell.length_b   1.000
_cell.length_c   1.000
_cell.angle_alpha   90.00
_cell.angle_beta   90.00
_cell.angle_gamma   90.00
#
_symmetry.space_group_name_H-M   'P 1'
#
loop_
_entity.id
_entity.type
_entity.pdbx_description
1 polymer ?
#
loop_
_entity_poly.entity_id
_entity_poly.type
_entity_poly.pdbx_seq_one_letter_code
_entity_poly.pdbx_strand_id
1 'polypeptide(L)'
;IHFCIHGLNYETPTVMVDKIVLEETESAKFLGVHLDKGLTWKVHIESVCAKLASGIFVLRNLSKLCTSDILMMAYYGLIFPFLSYGISLWGSCAISNLERVFRLQKKAVRIIAKLNNRESCRSAFRELNLLTLPSLYILETSFY
;
A
#
# COMPACT_ATOMS: atom_id res chain seq x y z
N ILE A 1 -2.06 19.68 -3.81
CA ILE A 1 -2.34 20.37 -5.08
C ILE A 1 -3.70 19.86 -5.54
N HIS A 2 -4.75 20.64 -5.29
CA HIS A 2 -6.13 20.27 -5.60
C HIS A 2 -6.37 20.73 -7.04
N PHE A 3 -6.39 19.81 -8.02
CA PHE A 3 -6.83 20.14 -9.37
C PHE A 3 -8.36 20.29 -9.35
N CYS A 4 -8.83 21.45 -8.89
CA CYS A 4 -10.21 21.88 -9.07
C CYS A 4 -10.25 22.86 -10.23
N ILE A 5 -10.66 22.39 -11.40
CA ILE A 5 -11.13 23.26 -12.47
C ILE A 5 -12.55 23.66 -12.07
N HIS A 6 -12.69 24.74 -11.31
CA HIS A 6 -13.99 25.34 -11.00
C HIS A 6 -14.55 26.00 -12.26
N GLY A 7 -15.76 25.62 -12.68
CA GLY A 7 -16.66 26.57 -13.35
C GLY A 7 -16.96 26.40 -14.84
N LEU A 8 -16.90 25.18 -15.41
CA LEU A 8 -17.52 24.93 -16.71
C LEU A 8 -18.36 23.66 -16.63
N ASN A 9 -19.67 23.79 -16.90
CA ASN A 9 -20.55 22.66 -17.22
C ASN A 9 -20.07 22.07 -18.57
N TYR A 10 -18.95 21.34 -18.54
CA TYR A 10 -18.59 20.48 -19.65
C TYR A 10 -19.39 19.20 -19.51
N GLU A 11 -20.28 18.95 -20.47
CA GLU A 11 -20.72 17.59 -20.75
C GLU A 11 -19.46 16.72 -20.82
N THR A 12 -19.40 15.67 -20.01
CA THR A 12 -18.27 14.75 -20.04
C THR A 12 -18.19 14.17 -21.45
N PRO A 13 -17.01 14.21 -22.11
CA PRO A 13 -16.91 13.73 -23.48
C PRO A 13 -17.27 12.24 -23.51
N THR A 14 -18.28 11.89 -24.32
CA THR A 14 -18.69 10.50 -24.51
C THR A 14 -17.60 9.78 -25.31
N VAL A 15 -16.82 8.94 -24.61
CA VAL A 15 -15.75 8.16 -25.24
C VAL A 15 -16.35 6.88 -25.82
N MET A 16 -16.11 6.66 -27.12
CA MET A 16 -16.53 5.45 -27.82
C MET A 16 -15.31 4.63 -28.25
N VAL A 17 -15.34 3.33 -27.99
CA VAL A 17 -14.40 2.35 -28.55
C VAL A 17 -15.20 1.37 -29.38
N ASP A 18 -14.90 1.24 -30.67
CA ASP A 18 -15.59 0.35 -31.61
C ASP A 18 -17.13 0.45 -31.57
N LYS A 19 -17.65 1.68 -31.45
CA LYS A 19 -19.09 2.03 -31.35
C LYS A 19 -19.78 1.65 -30.04
N ILE A 20 -19.02 1.27 -29.02
CA ILE A 20 -19.52 1.05 -27.66
C ILE A 20 -19.25 2.31 -26.84
N VAL A 21 -20.29 2.88 -26.22
CA VAL A 21 -20.16 3.99 -25.27
C VAL A 21 -19.57 3.45 -23.98
N LEU A 22 -18.44 4.02 -23.55
CA LEU A 22 -17.82 3.67 -22.28
C LEU A 22 -18.51 4.42 -21.14
N GLU A 23 -18.95 3.67 -20.13
CA GLU A 23 -19.43 4.27 -18.88
C GLU A 23 -18.25 4.79 -18.06
N GLU A 24 -18.37 6.01 -17.54
CA GLU A 24 -17.37 6.59 -16.65
C GLU A 24 -17.47 5.92 -15.27
N THR A 25 -16.57 4.99 -14.98
CA THR A 25 -16.49 4.34 -13.66
C THR A 25 -15.67 5.19 -12.69
N GLU A 26 -16.13 5.33 -11.44
CA GLU A 26 -15.40 6.09 -10.40
C GLU A 26 -14.03 5.50 -10.04
N SER A 27 -13.88 4.18 -10.18
CA SER A 27 -12.64 3.44 -9.97
C SER A 27 -12.55 2.27 -10.95
N ALA A 28 -11.41 2.13 -11.63
CA ALA A 28 -11.14 1.04 -12.55
C ALA A 28 -9.94 0.22 -12.08
N LYS A 29 -10.03 -1.11 -12.15
CA LYS A 29 -8.92 -1.99 -11.80
C LYS A 29 -8.05 -2.26 -13.03
N PHE A 30 -6.82 -1.80 -13.00
CA PHE A 30 -5.85 -2.00 -14.08
C PHE A 30 -4.58 -2.65 -13.52
N LEU A 31 -4.18 -3.79 -14.09
CA LEU A 31 -3.01 -4.58 -13.65
C LEU A 31 -3.00 -4.85 -12.12
N GLY A 32 -4.17 -5.01 -11.50
CA GLY A 32 -4.27 -5.25 -10.05
C GLY A 32 -4.21 -4.00 -9.16
N VAL A 33 -4.01 -2.81 -9.73
CA VAL A 33 -4.09 -1.51 -9.05
C VAL A 33 -5.48 -0.88 -9.32
N HIS A 34 -6.04 -0.18 -8.34
CA HIS A 34 -7.30 0.57 -8.53
C HIS A 34 -6.97 2.02 -8.85
N LEU A 35 -7.41 2.47 -10.03
CA LEU A 35 -7.27 3.82 -10.53
C LEU A 35 -8.59 4.55 -10.29
N ASP A 36 -8.57 5.48 -9.33
CA ASP A 36 -9.73 6.33 -9.04
C ASP A 36 -9.72 7.55 -9.97
N LYS A 37 -10.90 8.10 -10.32
CA LYS A 37 -11.05 9.27 -11.21
C LYS A 37 -10.15 10.46 -10.83
N GLY A 38 -9.93 10.68 -9.54
CA GLY A 38 -9.07 11.74 -9.02
C GLY A 38 -7.63 11.32 -8.70
N LEU A 39 -7.21 10.11 -9.07
CA LEU A 39 -5.93 9.49 -8.71
C LEU A 39 -5.59 9.66 -7.22
N THR A 40 -6.61 9.59 -6.36
CA THR A 40 -6.43 9.75 -4.91
C THR A 40 -5.91 8.48 -4.24
N TRP A 41 -5.97 7.35 -4.96
CA TRP A 41 -5.54 6.02 -4.53
C TRP A 41 -6.25 5.48 -3.30
N LYS A 42 -7.40 6.06 -2.91
CA LYS A 42 -8.10 5.69 -1.67
C LYS A 42 -8.58 4.26 -1.71
N VAL A 43 -9.26 3.87 -2.81
CA VAL A 43 -9.80 2.52 -2.98
C VAL A 43 -8.66 1.49 -3.01
N HIS A 44 -7.56 1.83 -3.70
CA HIS A 44 -6.38 0.98 -3.74
C HIS A 44 -5.77 0.79 -2.34
N ILE A 45 -5.57 1.87 -1.59
CA ILE A 45 -4.94 1.82 -0.27
C ILE A 45 -5.81 1.08 0.74
N GLU A 46 -7.13 1.18 0.65
CA GLU A 46 -8.05 0.38 1.46
C GLU A 46 -7.91 -1.12 1.16
N SER A 47 -7.85 -1.48 -0.12
CA SER A 47 -7.59 -2.87 -0.54
C SER A 47 -6.25 -3.39 -0.02
N VAL A 48 -5.18 -2.59 -0.15
CA VAL A 48 -3.84 -2.90 0.37
C VAL A 48 -3.88 -3.06 1.89
N CYS A 49 -4.47 -2.11 2.62
CA CYS A 49 -4.61 -2.17 4.08
C CYS A 49 -5.36 -3.41 4.55
N ALA A 50 -6.43 -3.82 3.85
CA ALA A 50 -7.20 -5.01 4.18
C ALA A 50 -6.35 -6.29 4.01
N LYS A 51 -5.60 -6.40 2.91
CA LYS A 51 -4.68 -7.52 2.67
C LYS A 51 -3.56 -7.56 3.71
N LEU A 52 -2.98 -6.41 4.04
CA LEU A 52 -1.98 -6.30 5.10
C LEU A 52 -2.52 -6.71 6.45
N ALA A 53 -3.74 -6.29 6.81
CA ALA A 53 -4.37 -6.66 8.06
C ALA A 53 -4.56 -8.18 8.17
N SER A 54 -4.98 -8.82 7.09
CA SER A 54 -5.07 -10.29 7.01
C SER A 54 -3.71 -10.96 7.14
N GLY A 55 -2.70 -10.49 6.40
CA GLY A 55 -1.32 -11.00 6.52
C GLY A 55 -0.74 -10.84 7.93
N ILE A 56 -0.99 -9.71 8.59
CA ILE A 56 -0.61 -9.45 9.98
C ILE A 56 -1.30 -10.41 10.95
N PHE A 57 -2.58 -10.75 10.71
CA PHE A 57 -3.29 -11.72 11.53
C PHE A 57 -2.65 -13.11 11.43
N VAL A 58 -2.32 -13.56 10.22
CA VAL A 58 -1.59 -14.82 10.00
C VAL A 58 -0.23 -14.77 10.69
N LEU A 59 0.53 -13.69 10.50
CA LEU A 59 1.85 -13.50 11.11
C LEU A 59 1.81 -13.56 12.64
N ARG A 60 0.77 -12.96 13.25
CA ARG A 60 0.55 -13.00 14.71
C ARG A 60 0.24 -14.40 15.23
N ASN A 61 -0.43 -15.23 14.44
CA ASN A 61 -0.67 -16.61 14.83
C ASN A 61 0.59 -17.46 14.68
N LEU A 62 1.34 -17.28 13.59
CA LEU A 62 2.62 -17.94 13.38
C LEU A 62 3.65 -17.56 14.45
N SER A 63 3.65 -16.31 14.93
CA SER A 63 4.64 -15.84 15.92
C SER A 63 4.55 -16.54 17.27
N LYS A 64 3.44 -17.25 17.54
CA LYS A 64 3.27 -18.05 18.75
C LYS A 64 4.01 -19.38 18.69
N LEU A 65 4.31 -19.88 17.49
CA LEU A 65 4.83 -21.23 17.24
C LEU A 65 6.19 -21.23 16.54
N CYS A 66 6.47 -20.20 15.74
CA CYS A 66 7.60 -20.18 14.81
C CYS A 66 8.76 -19.27 15.28
N THR A 67 9.94 -19.51 14.71
CA THR A 67 11.14 -18.67 14.89
C THR A 67 11.09 -17.40 14.04
N SER A 68 11.96 -16.43 14.34
CA SER A 68 12.04 -15.16 13.62
C SER A 68 12.24 -15.33 12.11
N ASP A 69 13.03 -16.32 11.69
CA ASP A 69 13.33 -16.56 10.26
C ASP A 69 12.09 -16.97 9.48
N ILE A 70 11.25 -17.83 10.05
CA ILE A 70 9.98 -18.24 9.43
C ILE A 70 9.01 -17.07 9.35
N LEU A 71 8.99 -16.21 10.38
CA LEU A 71 8.17 -15.00 10.37
C LEU A 71 8.65 -14.00 9.31
N MET A 72 9.96 -13.94 9.08
CA MET A 72 10.54 -13.12 8.01
C MET A 72 10.11 -13.63 6.63
N MET A 73 10.18 -14.95 6.40
CA MET A 73 9.68 -15.55 5.16
C MET A 73 8.19 -15.26 4.96
N ALA A 74 7.38 -15.41 6.01
CA ALA A 74 5.96 -15.08 5.96
C ALA A 74 5.72 -13.60 5.67
N TYR A 75 6.53 -12.69 6.21
CA TYR A 75 6.46 -11.26 5.91
C TYR A 75 6.69 -10.98 4.42
N TYR A 76 7.75 -11.56 3.85
CA TYR A 76 8.06 -11.40 2.43
C TYR A 76 7.03 -12.04 1.49
N GLY A 77 6.31 -13.08 1.93
CA GLY A 77 5.25 -13.70 1.14
C GLY A 77 3.88 -13.01 1.26
N LEU A 78 3.51 -12.55 2.46
CA LEU A 78 2.14 -12.10 2.77
C LEU A 78 1.97 -10.59 2.83
N ILE A 79 3.05 -9.83 3.05
CA ILE A 79 2.97 -8.39 3.32
C ILE A 79 3.78 -7.62 2.29
N PHE A 80 5.05 -7.97 2.11
CA PHE A 80 5.95 -7.23 1.23
C PHE A 80 5.45 -7.05 -0.21
N PRO A 81 4.84 -8.05 -0.89
CA PRO A 81 4.41 -7.89 -2.28
C PRO A 81 3.32 -6.81 -2.44
N PHE A 82 2.46 -6.64 -1.44
CA PHE A 82 1.44 -5.60 -1.45
C PHE A 82 2.00 -4.21 -1.11
N LEU A 83 3.19 -4.14 -0.50
CA LEU A 83 3.89 -2.89 -0.23
C LEU A 83 4.75 -2.44 -1.41
N SER A 84 5.45 -3.35 -2.07
CA SER A 84 6.34 -3.02 -3.19
C SER A 84 5.59 -2.83 -4.50
N TYR A 85 4.55 -3.64 -4.75
CA TYR A 85 3.88 -3.64 -6.03
C TYR A 85 3.19 -2.30 -6.31
N GLY A 86 3.61 -1.63 -7.39
CA GLY A 86 3.04 -0.37 -7.85
C GLY A 86 3.30 0.81 -6.92
N ILE A 87 4.24 0.70 -5.96
CA ILE A 87 4.51 1.77 -4.99
C ILE A 87 4.98 3.07 -5.65
N SER A 88 5.63 3.00 -6.82
CA SER A 88 5.98 4.19 -7.62
C SER A 88 4.74 4.98 -8.06
N LEU A 89 3.59 4.32 -8.24
CA LEU A 89 2.32 4.95 -8.62
C LEU A 89 1.56 5.46 -7.40
N TRP A 90 1.21 4.57 -6.48
CA TRP A 90 0.34 4.92 -5.34
C TRP A 90 1.10 5.49 -4.14
N GLY A 91 2.44 5.40 -4.13
CA GLY A 91 3.28 6.00 -3.08
C GLY A 91 3.24 7.53 -3.06
N SER A 92 2.78 8.15 -4.15
CA SER A 92 2.51 9.60 -4.22
C SER A 92 1.15 10.00 -3.61
N CYS A 93 0.44 9.08 -2.96
CA CYS A 93 -0.84 9.37 -2.30
C CYS A 93 -0.70 10.36 -1.12
N ALA A 94 -1.86 10.79 -0.59
CA ALA A 94 -1.90 11.64 0.59
C ALA A 94 -1.10 11.05 1.77
N ILE A 95 -0.33 11.89 2.46
CA ILE A 95 0.54 11.50 3.59
C ILE A 95 -0.23 10.69 4.64
N SER A 96 -1.48 11.06 4.92
CA SER A 96 -2.36 10.35 5.87
C SER A 96 -2.60 8.89 5.46
N ASN A 97 -2.75 8.61 4.17
CA ASN A 97 -2.95 7.26 3.66
C ASN A 97 -1.64 6.45 3.69
N LEU A 98 -0.52 7.06 3.30
CA LEU A 98 0.80 6.43 3.39
C LEU A 98 1.13 6.07 4.86
N GLU A 99 0.82 6.96 5.80
CA GLU A 99 0.96 6.70 7.23
C GLU A 99 0.14 5.49 7.70
N ARG A 100 -1.09 5.32 7.20
CA ARG A 100 -1.94 4.16 7.55
C ARG A 100 -1.25 2.85 7.15
N VAL A 101 -0.75 2.76 5.92
CA VAL A 101 -0.01 1.60 5.42
C VAL A 101 1.27 1.39 6.24
N PHE A 102 2.03 2.46 6.50
CA PHE A 102 3.26 2.38 7.28
C PHE A 102 3.01 1.94 8.74
N ARG A 103 1.90 2.34 9.35
CA ARG A 103 1.49 1.84 10.67
C ARG A 103 1.24 0.33 10.66
N LEU A 104 0.66 -0.21 9.59
CA LEU A 104 0.49 -1.66 9.43
C LEU A 104 1.83 -2.36 9.24
N GLN A 105 2.73 -1.82 8.43
CA GLN A 105 4.10 -2.35 8.31
C GLN A 105 4.80 -2.41 9.68
N LYS A 106 4.72 -1.33 10.47
CA LYS A 106 5.27 -1.31 11.85
C LYS A 106 4.62 -2.34 12.76
N LYS A 107 3.32 -2.62 12.62
CA LYS A 107 2.66 -3.70 13.39
C LYS A 107 3.25 -5.07 13.04
N ALA A 108 3.49 -5.34 11.75
CA ALA A 108 4.12 -6.58 11.31
C ALA A 108 5.53 -6.73 11.89
N VAL A 109 6.36 -5.69 11.77
CA VAL A 109 7.73 -5.68 12.31
C VAL A 109 7.76 -5.91 13.81
N ARG A 110 6.84 -5.31 14.58
CA ARG A 110 6.74 -5.56 16.03
C ARG A 110 6.45 -7.02 16.36
N ILE A 111 5.62 -7.69 15.56
CA ILE A 111 5.29 -9.10 15.77
C ILE A 111 6.53 -9.97 15.54
N ILE A 112 7.29 -9.70 14.48
CA ILE A 112 8.51 -10.45 14.13
C ILE A 112 9.57 -10.26 15.22
N ALA A 113 9.84 -9.01 15.60
CA ALA A 113 10.84 -8.66 16.60
C ALA A 113 10.36 -8.84 18.07
N LYS A 114 9.13 -9.33 18.28
CA LYS A 114 8.51 -9.48 19.62
C LYS A 114 8.60 -8.23 20.51
N LEU A 115 8.44 -7.05 19.90
CA LEU A 115 8.54 -5.77 20.59
C LEU A 115 7.24 -5.39 21.30
N ASN A 116 7.38 -4.62 22.39
CA ASN A 116 6.25 -4.02 23.08
C ASN A 116 5.61 -2.89 22.26
N ASN A 117 4.34 -2.59 22.54
CA ASN A 117 3.58 -1.56 21.80
C ASN A 117 4.21 -0.16 21.88
N ARG A 118 4.91 0.16 22.99
CA ARG A 118 5.57 1.45 23.23
C ARG A 118 7.00 1.52 22.70
N GLU A 119 7.59 0.39 22.34
CA GLU A 119 8.97 0.34 21.85
C GLU A 119 9.07 0.87 20.42
N SER A 120 10.21 1.49 20.15
CA SER A 120 10.54 2.00 18.82
C SER A 120 10.86 0.84 17.87
N CYS A 121 10.26 0.84 16.69
CA CYS A 121 10.59 -0.14 15.64
C CYS A 121 11.91 0.17 14.95
N ARG A 122 12.57 1.31 15.22
CA ARG A 122 13.74 1.76 14.44
C ARG A 122 14.90 0.77 14.52
N SER A 123 15.19 0.24 15.69
CA SER A 123 16.21 -0.80 15.88
C SER A 123 15.83 -2.08 15.13
N ALA A 124 14.58 -2.53 15.29
CA ALA A 124 14.09 -3.73 14.62
C ALA A 124 14.16 -3.66 13.09
N PHE A 125 13.84 -2.51 12.47
CA PHE A 125 14.01 -2.37 11.01
C PHE A 125 15.47 -2.58 10.57
N ARG A 126 16.43 -2.12 11.38
CA ARG A 126 17.86 -2.28 11.09
C ARG A 126 18.33 -3.71 11.34
N GLU A 127 17.97 -4.30 12.46
CA GLU A 127 18.33 -5.69 12.83
C GLU A 127 17.76 -6.71 11.84
N LEU A 128 16.52 -6.47 11.39
CA LEU A 128 15.84 -7.32 10.42
C LEU A 128 16.19 -7.00 8.95
N ASN A 129 17.04 -5.99 8.69
CA ASN A 129 17.38 -5.50 7.36
C ASN A 129 16.16 -5.18 6.48
N LEU A 130 15.11 -4.61 7.08
CA LEU A 130 13.87 -4.25 6.40
C LEU A 130 13.88 -2.79 5.95
N LEU A 131 13.45 -2.55 4.72
CA LEU A 131 13.20 -1.19 4.23
C LEU A 131 11.88 -0.65 4.78
N THR A 132 11.91 0.60 5.25
CA THR A 132 10.68 1.31 5.61
C THR A 132 9.88 1.63 4.36
N LEU A 133 8.55 1.76 4.47
CA LEU A 133 7.70 2.12 3.33
C LEU A 133 8.18 3.38 2.59
N PRO A 134 8.56 4.49 3.26
CA PRO A 134 9.14 5.64 2.56
C PRO A 134 10.47 5.33 1.87
N SER A 135 11.35 4.53 2.49
CA SER A 135 12.61 4.13 1.87
C SER A 135 12.38 3.28 0.61
N LEU A 136 11.39 2.39 0.65
CA LEU A 136 11.00 1.56 -0.49
C LEU A 136 10.46 2.43 -1.64
N TYR A 137 9.62 3.42 -1.33
CA TYR A 137 9.12 4.37 -2.31
C TYR A 137 10.27 5.15 -2.98
N ILE A 138 11.17 5.74 -2.19
CA ILE A 138 12.33 6.47 -2.71
C ILE A 138 13.18 5.57 -3.61
N LEU A 139 13.47 4.36 -3.15
CA LEU A 139 14.27 3.40 -3.89
C LEU A 139 13.67 3.11 -5.27
N GLU A 140 12.39 2.71 -5.30
CA GLU A 140 11.68 2.40 -6.54
C GLU A 140 11.61 3.62 -7.46
N THR A 141 11.27 4.81 -6.94
CA THR A 141 11.25 6.03 -7.75
C THR A 141 12.63 6.48 -8.24
N SER A 142 13.72 6.08 -7.58
CA SER A 142 15.07 6.48 -8.00
C SER A 142 15.64 5.61 -9.11
N PHE A 143 15.06 4.42 -9.34
CA PHE A 143 15.48 3.51 -10.40
C PHE A 143 14.86 3.81 -11.77
N TYR A 144 13.85 4.69 -11.82
CA TYR A 144 13.19 5.15 -13.05
C TYR A 144 13.52 6.62 -13.33
#